data_AF-A0A2E0L8Z6-F1
#
_entry.id   AF-A0A2E0L8Z6-F1
#
_cell.length_a   1.000
_cell.length_b   1.000
_cell.length_c   1.000
_cell.angle_alpha   90.00
_cell.angle_beta   90.00
_cell.angle_gamma   90.00
#
_symmetry.space_group_name_H-M   'P 1'
#
loop_
_entity.id
_entity.type
_entity.pdbx_description
1 polymer ?
#
loop_
_entity_poly.entity_id
_entity_poly.type
_entity_poly.pdbx_seq_one_letter_code
_entity_poly.pdbx_strand_id
1 'polypeptide(L)'
;MGLIAGILLVLLSFAHNIYGEKKQIPDLKAITNDPVMIGSLRVMIFQGGILLLAVGIIQILIALGTIELTGIARFFPVGIVLLDFVTFLVITALFHRDLFRITIPQIVLFVLIIALQLGSISG
;
A
#
# COMPACT_ATOMS: atom_id res chain seq x y z
N MET A 1 -11.71 16.66 -1.14
CA MET A 1 -11.46 15.21 -1.35
C MET A 1 -10.25 14.68 -0.57
N GLY A 2 -9.19 15.48 -0.36
CA GLY A 2 -7.97 15.03 0.34
C GLY A 2 -8.17 14.47 1.76
N LEU A 3 -9.08 15.04 2.57
CA LEU A 3 -9.35 14.53 3.92
C LEU A 3 -9.96 13.13 3.91
N ILE A 4 -10.94 12.89 3.03
CA ILE A 4 -11.58 11.58 2.87
C ILE A 4 -10.56 10.56 2.37
N ALA A 5 -9.74 10.93 1.37
CA ALA A 5 -8.66 10.09 0.88
C ALA A 5 -7.67 9.72 2.00
N GLY A 6 -7.28 10.68 2.84
CA GLY A 6 -6.41 10.46 3.99
C GLY A 6 -6.99 9.50 5.03
N ILE A 7 -8.27 9.68 5.40
CA ILE A 7 -8.95 8.77 6.33
C ILE A 7 -9.05 7.35 5.74
N LEU A 8 -9.42 7.24 4.46
CA LEU A 8 -9.49 5.94 3.78
C LEU A 8 -8.12 5.24 3.76
N LEU A 9 -7.04 5.98 3.50
CA LEU A 9 -5.67 5.43 3.52
C LEU A 9 -5.30 4.87 4.90
N VAL A 10 -5.64 5.58 5.98
CA VAL A 10 -5.42 5.10 7.36
C VAL A 10 -6.24 3.84 7.65
N LEU A 11 -7.51 3.79 7.25
CA LEU A 11 -8.31 2.58 7.43
C LEU A 11 -7.75 1.41 6.60
N LEU A 12 -7.33 1.69 5.37
CA LEU A 12 -6.75 0.71 4.47
C LEU A 12 -5.39 0.21 4.95
N SER A 13 -4.58 0.99 5.66
CA SER A 13 -3.33 0.49 6.25
C SER A 13 -3.58 -0.61 7.28
N PHE A 14 -4.61 -0.45 8.12
CA PHE A 14 -4.99 -1.50 9.06
C PHE A 14 -5.57 -2.71 8.35
N ALA A 15 -6.49 -2.48 7.40
CA ALA A 15 -7.10 -3.56 6.62
C ALA A 15 -6.04 -4.36 5.83
N HIS A 16 -5.06 -3.67 5.25
CA HIS A 16 -3.94 -4.28 4.52
C HIS A 16 -3.14 -5.23 5.42
N ASN A 17 -2.74 -4.77 6.62
CA ASN A 17 -1.98 -5.59 7.56
C ASN A 17 -2.79 -6.80 8.06
N ILE A 18 -4.06 -6.57 8.42
CA ILE A 18 -4.95 -7.63 8.91
C ILE A 18 -5.19 -8.67 7.82
N TYR A 19 -5.50 -8.23 6.60
CA TYR A 19 -5.73 -9.11 5.46
C TYR A 19 -4.48 -9.91 5.11
N GLY A 20 -3.31 -9.26 5.08
CA GLY A 20 -2.04 -9.94 4.83
C GLY A 20 -1.76 -11.05 5.84
N GLU A 21 -1.86 -10.75 7.13
CA GLU A 21 -1.54 -11.72 8.19
C GLU A 21 -2.62 -12.82 8.35
N LYS A 22 -3.90 -12.49 8.17
CA LYS A 22 -5.02 -13.43 8.38
C LYS A 22 -5.40 -14.22 7.15
N LYS A 23 -5.07 -13.75 5.94
CA LYS A 23 -5.43 -14.42 4.69
C LYS A 23 -4.21 -14.80 3.85
N GLN A 24 -3.36 -13.84 3.50
CA GLN A 24 -2.26 -14.10 2.56
C GLN A 24 -1.17 -15.00 3.14
N ILE A 25 -0.84 -14.84 4.43
CA ILE A 25 0.14 -15.70 5.09
C ILE A 25 -0.35 -17.14 5.23
N PRO A 26 -1.58 -17.42 5.70
CA PRO A 26 -2.13 -18.78 5.67
C PRO A 26 -2.21 -19.37 4.26
N ASP A 27 -2.63 -18.60 3.27
CA ASP A 27 -2.70 -19.06 1.87
C ASP A 27 -1.30 -19.42 1.33
N LEU A 28 -0.27 -18.62 1.65
CA LEU A 28 1.11 -18.94 1.32
C LEU A 28 1.60 -20.21 2.04
N LYS A 29 1.28 -20.37 3.32
CA LYS A 29 1.64 -21.57 4.09
C LYS A 29 0.99 -22.85 3.57
N ALA A 30 -0.13 -22.73 2.85
CA ALA A 30 -0.77 -23.88 2.21
C ALA A 30 -0.01 -24.37 0.96
N ILE A 31 0.88 -23.54 0.40
CA ILE A 31 1.63 -23.85 -0.83
C ILE A 31 3.15 -23.98 -0.60
N THR A 32 3.70 -23.42 0.48
CA THR A 32 5.12 -23.54 0.82
C THR A 32 5.35 -23.57 2.33
N ASN A 33 6.44 -24.24 2.74
CA ASN A 33 6.95 -24.25 4.11
C ASN A 33 8.25 -23.45 4.27
N ASP A 34 8.71 -22.75 3.21
CA ASP A 34 9.94 -21.95 3.25
C ASP A 34 9.81 -20.77 4.23
N PRO A 35 10.55 -20.76 5.35
CA PRO A 35 10.47 -19.70 6.34
C PRO A 35 10.94 -18.35 5.80
N VAL A 36 11.84 -18.31 4.82
CA VAL A 36 12.35 -17.07 4.21
C VAL A 36 11.25 -16.43 3.37
N MET A 37 10.58 -17.20 2.52
CA MET A 37 9.48 -16.70 1.69
C MET A 37 8.30 -16.20 2.54
N ILE A 38 7.94 -16.94 3.59
CA ILE A 38 6.89 -16.53 4.53
C ILE A 38 7.29 -15.26 5.29
N GLY A 39 8.53 -15.19 5.78
CA GLY A 39 9.07 -14.01 6.45
C GLY A 39 9.09 -12.78 5.54
N SER A 40 9.53 -12.95 4.29
CA SER A 40 9.55 -11.88 3.29
C SER A 40 8.15 -11.33 3.00
N LEU A 41 7.14 -12.19 2.86
CA LEU A 41 5.76 -11.74 2.68
C LEU A 41 5.25 -10.96 3.90
N ARG A 42 5.55 -11.40 5.13
CA ARG A 42 5.19 -10.65 6.35
C ARG A 42 5.80 -9.26 6.40
N VAL A 43 7.10 -9.16 6.08
CA VAL A 43 7.80 -7.87 6.02
C VAL A 43 7.16 -6.96 4.98
N MET A 44 6.89 -7.49 3.79
CA MET A 44 6.27 -6.73 2.70
C MET A 44 4.87 -6.22 3.06
N ILE A 45 4.03 -7.07 3.67
CA ILE A 45 2.71 -6.66 4.20
C ILE A 45 2.87 -5.51 5.20
N PHE A 46 3.76 -5.67 6.18
CA PHE A 46 3.93 -4.68 7.23
C PHE A 46 4.49 -3.35 6.70
N GLN A 47 5.46 -3.42 5.77
CA GLN A 47 6.02 -2.25 5.10
C GLN A 47 4.95 -1.50 4.31
N GLY A 48 4.17 -2.18 3.48
CA GLY A 48 3.06 -1.58 2.74
C GLY A 48 2.03 -0.92 3.68
N GLY A 49 1.66 -1.60 4.76
CA GLY A 49 0.77 -1.05 5.79
C GLY A 49 1.31 0.22 6.46
N ILE A 50 2.58 0.22 6.90
CA ILE A 50 3.19 1.42 7.49
C ILE A 50 3.26 2.57 6.50
N LEU A 51 3.61 2.30 5.24
CA LEU A 51 3.68 3.34 4.21
C LEU A 51 2.30 3.95 3.96
N LEU A 52 1.27 3.13 3.80
CA LEU A 52 -0.12 3.60 3.65
C LEU A 52 -0.56 4.46 4.85
N LEU A 53 -0.19 4.05 6.08
CA LEU A 53 -0.51 4.80 7.29
C LEU A 53 0.17 6.17 7.28
N ALA A 54 1.48 6.22 7.01
CA ALA A 54 2.26 7.45 6.98
C ALA A 54 1.73 8.41 5.90
N VAL A 55 1.47 7.90 4.70
CA VAL A 55 0.90 8.68 3.59
C VAL A 55 -0.51 9.19 3.94
N GLY A 56 -1.34 8.35 4.57
CA GLY A 56 -2.67 8.74 5.04
C GLY A 56 -2.63 9.88 6.05
N ILE A 57 -1.74 9.81 7.04
CA ILE A 57 -1.53 10.87 8.03
C ILE A 57 -1.08 12.16 7.35
N ILE A 58 -0.08 12.11 6.46
CA ILE A 58 0.39 13.28 5.72
C ILE A 58 -0.75 13.92 4.92
N GLN A 59 -1.57 13.11 4.24
CA GLN A 59 -2.71 13.60 3.46
C GLN A 59 -3.76 14.30 4.34
N ILE A 60 -4.03 13.77 5.54
CA ILE A 60 -4.93 14.40 6.51
C ILE A 60 -4.35 15.75 6.96
N LEU A 61 -3.07 15.80 7.32
CA LEU A 61 -2.42 17.02 7.80
C LEU A 61 -2.42 18.13 6.72
N ILE A 62 -2.20 17.75 5.45
CA ILE A 62 -2.32 18.68 4.31
C ILE A 62 -3.76 19.17 4.15
N ALA A 63 -4.73 18.25 4.21
CA ALA A 63 -6.14 18.61 4.05
C ALA A 63 -6.68 19.50 5.18
N LEU A 64 -6.10 19.42 6.37
CA LEU A 64 -6.38 20.29 7.51
C LEU A 64 -5.59 21.61 7.47
N GLY A 65 -4.74 21.83 6.45
CA GLY A 65 -3.90 23.02 6.34
C GLY A 65 -2.82 23.12 7.43
N THR A 66 -2.50 22.02 8.11
CA THR A 66 -1.47 22.00 9.17
C THR A 66 -0.06 21.99 8.58
N ILE A 67 0.11 21.32 7.44
CA ILE A 67 1.36 21.29 6.68
C ILE A 67 1.05 21.55 5.21
N GLU A 68 2.00 22.10 4.47
CA GLU A 68 1.87 22.34 3.03
C GLU A 68 3.06 21.71 2.30
N LEU A 69 2.79 20.90 1.29
CA LEU A 69 3.81 20.33 0.41
C LEU A 69 3.82 21.11 -0.90
N THR A 70 4.88 21.89 -1.15
CA THR A 70 4.99 22.75 -2.33
C THR A 70 5.91 22.16 -3.39
N GLY A 71 5.80 22.65 -4.63
CA GLY A 71 6.65 22.23 -5.75
C GLY A 71 6.53 20.73 -6.04
N ILE A 72 7.67 20.04 -6.10
CA ILE A 72 7.74 18.58 -6.36
C ILE A 72 7.22 17.77 -5.15
N ALA A 73 7.34 18.31 -3.93
CA ALA A 73 6.96 17.60 -2.72
C ALA A 73 5.46 17.26 -2.66
N ARG A 74 4.61 17.98 -3.40
CA ARG A 74 3.17 17.66 -3.54
C ARG A 74 2.91 16.24 -4.07
N PHE A 75 3.86 15.69 -4.83
CA PHE A 75 3.77 14.36 -5.41
C PHE A 75 4.35 13.27 -4.51
N PHE A 76 4.96 13.63 -3.38
CA PHE A 76 5.59 12.67 -2.48
C PHE A 76 4.63 11.58 -1.97
N PRO A 77 3.39 11.91 -1.53
CA PRO A 77 2.40 10.89 -1.14
C PRO A 77 2.15 9.83 -2.22
N VAL A 78 1.89 10.26 -3.46
CA VAL A 78 1.63 9.37 -4.60
C VAL A 78 2.90 8.64 -5.05
N GLY A 79 4.02 9.34 -5.08
CA GLY A 79 5.30 8.79 -5.53
C GLY A 79 5.75 7.62 -4.67
N ILE A 80 5.60 7.71 -3.35
CA ILE A 80 5.91 6.61 -2.44
C ILE A 80 4.99 5.42 -2.67
N VAL A 81 3.67 5.64 -2.77
CA VAL A 81 2.71 4.53 -3.01
C VAL A 81 2.97 3.86 -4.36
N LEU A 82 3.30 4.64 -5.40
CA LEU A 82 3.68 4.10 -6.71
C LEU A 82 4.97 3.28 -6.64
N LEU A 83 5.99 3.77 -5.94
CA LEU A 83 7.27 3.07 -5.80
C LEU A 83 7.09 1.74 -5.07
N ASP A 84 6.33 1.74 -3.97
CA ASP A 84 5.96 0.53 -3.23
C ASP A 84 5.22 -0.46 -4.13
N PHE A 85 4.18 0.01 -4.83
CA PHE A 85 3.37 -0.81 -5.74
C PHE A 85 4.19 -1.40 -6.89
N VAL A 86 5.08 -0.62 -7.53
CA VAL A 86 5.94 -1.10 -8.62
C VAL A 86 6.95 -2.12 -8.10
N THR A 87 7.58 -1.86 -6.95
CA THR A 87 8.53 -2.79 -6.33
C THR A 87 7.86 -4.11 -6.01
N PHE A 88 6.67 -4.04 -5.41
CA PHE A 88 5.82 -5.19 -5.15
C PHE A 88 5.49 -5.98 -6.44
N LEU A 89 5.06 -5.30 -7.51
CA LEU A 89 4.73 -5.94 -8.79
C LEU A 89 5.94 -6.63 -9.41
N VAL A 90 7.11 -5.98 -9.41
CA VAL A 90 8.34 -6.55 -9.94
C VAL A 90 8.72 -7.82 -9.16
N ILE A 91 8.70 -7.75 -7.83
CA ILE A 91 9.06 -8.90 -6.98
C ILE A 91 8.07 -10.05 -7.18
N THR A 92 6.76 -9.77 -7.11
CA THR A 92 5.75 -10.83 -7.18
C THR A 92 5.57 -11.40 -8.58
N ALA A 93 5.60 -10.58 -9.64
CA ALA A 93 5.41 -11.06 -11.01
C ALA A 93 6.63 -11.85 -11.54
N LEU A 94 7.85 -11.43 -11.19
CA LEU A 94 9.08 -12.03 -11.71
C LEU A 94 9.61 -13.16 -10.84
N PHE A 95 9.57 -13.02 -9.51
CA PHE A 95 10.23 -13.96 -8.60
C PHE A 95 9.27 -14.91 -7.88
N HIS A 96 8.00 -14.50 -7.66
CA HIS A 96 7.06 -15.28 -6.85
C HIS A 96 5.64 -15.31 -7.43
N ARG A 97 5.47 -15.99 -8.58
CA ARG A 97 4.18 -16.05 -9.30
C ARG A 97 3.00 -16.56 -8.47
N ASP A 98 3.24 -17.44 -7.50
CA ASP A 98 2.16 -17.91 -6.62
C ASP A 98 1.69 -16.80 -5.66
N LEU A 99 2.61 -15.97 -5.19
CA LEU A 99 2.32 -14.77 -4.41
C LEU A 99 1.48 -13.78 -5.24
N PHE A 100 1.79 -13.62 -6.53
CA PHE A 100 1.09 -12.70 -7.42
C PHE A 100 -0.42 -13.00 -7.47
N ARG A 101 -0.83 -14.28 -7.54
CA ARG A 101 -2.24 -14.65 -7.56
C ARG A 101 -2.97 -14.35 -6.25
N ILE A 102 -2.31 -14.59 -5.12
CA ILE A 102 -2.85 -14.35 -3.77
C ILE A 102 -3.05 -12.85 -3.50
N THR A 103 -2.27 -12.01 -4.17
CA THR A 103 -2.20 -10.57 -3.93
C THR A 103 -3.03 -9.74 -4.92
N ILE A 104 -3.70 -10.35 -5.90
CA ILE A 104 -4.61 -9.67 -6.84
C ILE A 104 -5.61 -8.73 -6.14
N PRO A 105 -6.30 -9.14 -5.05
CA PRO A 105 -7.24 -8.23 -4.38
C PRO A 105 -6.56 -6.96 -3.84
N GLN A 106 -5.34 -7.07 -3.34
CA GLN A 106 -4.53 -5.93 -2.90
C GLN A 106 -4.12 -5.05 -4.08
N ILE A 107 -3.74 -5.63 -5.22
CA ILE A 107 -3.38 -4.89 -6.43
C ILE A 107 -4.52 -3.97 -6.87
N VAL A 108 -5.74 -4.49 -6.93
CA VAL A 108 -6.94 -3.70 -7.30
C VAL A 108 -7.13 -2.53 -6.34
N LEU A 109 -6.96 -2.78 -5.05
CA LEU A 109 -7.12 -1.77 -4.01
C LEU A 109 -6.05 -0.66 -4.10
N PHE A 110 -4.79 -1.03 -4.37
CA PHE A 110 -3.71 -0.06 -4.60
C PHE A 110 -3.93 0.79 -5.85
N VAL A 111 -4.40 0.20 -6.96
CA VAL A 111 -4.73 0.95 -8.17
C VAL A 111 -5.83 1.99 -7.89
N LEU A 112 -6.86 1.61 -7.13
CA LEU A 112 -7.92 2.52 -6.73
C LEU A 112 -7.39 3.66 -5.86
N ILE A 113 -6.53 3.36 -4.89
CA ILE A 113 -5.88 4.38 -4.04
C ILE A 113 -5.07 5.36 -4.89
N ILE A 114 -4.22 4.87 -5.80
CA ILE A 114 -3.38 5.70 -6.66
C ILE A 114 -4.25 6.63 -7.50
N ALA A 115 -5.34 6.12 -8.08
CA ALA A 115 -6.29 6.93 -8.83
C ALA A 115 -6.94 8.04 -7.97
N LEU A 116 -7.36 7.70 -6.75
CA LEU A 116 -7.94 8.68 -5.80
C LEU A 116 -6.93 9.76 -5.40
N GLN A 117 -5.67 9.38 -5.14
CA GLN A 117 -4.64 10.34 -4.77
C GLN A 117 -4.26 11.25 -5.94
N LEU A 118 -4.12 10.70 -7.16
CA LEU A 118 -3.88 11.50 -8.36
C LEU A 118 -5.01 12.51 -8.59
N GLY A 119 -6.26 12.07 -8.45
CA GLY A 119 -7.43 12.95 -8.54
C GLY A 119 -7.46 14.05 -7.46
N SER A 120 -6.92 13.77 -6.27
CA SER A 120 -6.78 14.77 -5.20
C SER A 120 -5.67 15.79 -5.44
N ILE A 121 -4.68 15.49 -6.29
CA ILE A 121 -3.58 16.42 -6.62
C ILE A 121 -3.98 17.36 -7.78
N SER A 122 -4.93 16.96 -8.61
CA SER A 122 -5.42 17.73 -9.76
C SER A 122 -6.59 18.69 -9.45
N GLY A 123 -7.22 18.55 -8.28
CA GLY A 123 -8.39 19.32 -7.86
C GLY A 123 -8.10 20.34 -6.76
#